data_AF-A0A970WRY5-F1
#
_entry.id   AF-A0A970WRY5-F1
#
_cell.length_a   1.000
_cell.length_b   1.000
_cell.length_c   1.000
_cell.angle_alpha   90.00
_cell.angle_beta   90.00
_cell.angle_gamma   90.00
#
_symmetry.space_group_name_H-M   'P 1'
#
loop_
_entity.id
_entity.type
_entity.pdbx_description
1 polymer ?
#
loop_
_entity_poly.entity_id
_entity_poly.type
_entity_poly.pdbx_seq_one_letter_code
_entity_poly.pdbx_strand_id
1 'polypeptide(L)'
;MKTARLFGALLWGLLILAAFGAASADDVSPEPAAYLGPSAIAVSPDGRMLFVCLADARQLAIVELPDGRIVRTVPTPGEPTGLAIGGDGRRVYVACAAAASSVLEIDAASGETLATFPAGHTATAPTLSPDGKRLYVCNRFDHDISVIDLEHGKELARVAAVREPIAAAISADGSQLWVANFLPAGPADRYGVMASAAAVTVVDTRTFETAQVRLITGTTSARDIVLTPDGKCALLVHILGRYHLPTERVDGSWMNGNALTVIDVRRREVINTVLFDGYFAGAANPWAVACTADGRWICTSHAGTHELSVIEAETLLSTLRRFPIVAFSNAAFFDGSYYGGYTSTSTGEDIVNEPGFLAGMRQWVKLPGVGPRGLAICGSQVYVAEYFTDSIATVTLPAGEDATASSFPLGPKPQWNEVRRGEMLFHDGCLCHHGWQSCASCHPDGRVDALNWDLLNDGEGNPKNTKSLLLSHQTPPSMASGVRPTAESAVRSGIHHILMSERPEAEAVAIDAWLKLLSPLPSPHLVEGRLSPAAERGRQLFESDRVGCANCHPAPLYTDLKTYDVGTQGEYDERAAFDTPTLVEVWRTSPYLHDGRYTTIEQLLTEGNHGHANRLRAEELADLVDFVLSQ
;
A
#
# COMPACT_ATOMS: atom_id res chain seq x y z
N MET A 1 -36.53 -83.86 -4.84
CA MET A 1 -35.43 -84.51 -5.58
C MET A 1 -35.09 -83.68 -6.81
N LYS A 2 -33.82 -83.26 -6.93
CA LYS A 2 -33.05 -82.97 -8.17
C LYS A 2 -33.49 -81.75 -9.03
N THR A 3 -32.76 -80.61 -8.98
CA THR A 3 -31.64 -80.14 -9.86
C THR A 3 -32.14 -79.37 -11.11
N ALA A 4 -31.61 -78.24 -11.62
CA ALA A 4 -30.39 -77.45 -11.39
C ALA A 4 -30.49 -76.03 -12.03
N ARG A 5 -29.73 -75.05 -11.47
CA ARG A 5 -28.83 -74.00 -12.08
C ARG A 5 -29.35 -73.03 -13.19
N LEU A 6 -28.97 -71.74 -13.32
CA LEU A 6 -27.74 -71.00 -12.97
C LEU A 6 -27.95 -69.43 -13.12
N PHE A 7 -27.44 -68.65 -12.14
CA PHE A 7 -26.77 -67.30 -12.17
C PHE A 7 -27.47 -65.94 -12.44
N GLY A 8 -27.13 -64.98 -11.57
CA GLY A 8 -27.22 -63.52 -11.77
C GLY A 8 -27.42 -62.73 -10.47
N ALA A 9 -26.36 -62.50 -9.68
CA ALA A 9 -26.41 -61.78 -8.40
C ALA A 9 -26.32 -60.25 -8.59
N LEU A 10 -27.24 -59.50 -7.96
CA LEU A 10 -27.24 -58.03 -7.84
C LEU A 10 -26.50 -57.59 -6.57
N LEU A 11 -25.63 -56.59 -6.72
CA LEU A 11 -24.83 -55.97 -5.67
C LEU A 11 -25.47 -54.66 -5.19
N TRP A 12 -25.25 -54.39 -3.91
CA TRP A 12 -25.79 -53.35 -3.04
C TRP A 12 -25.37 -51.91 -3.38
N GLY A 13 -26.24 -50.96 -3.01
CA GLY A 13 -25.90 -49.55 -2.73
C GLY A 13 -26.77 -49.01 -1.61
N LEU A 14 -26.15 -48.67 -0.46
CA LEU A 14 -26.77 -48.08 0.72
C LEU A 14 -27.12 -46.60 0.49
N LEU A 15 -28.36 -46.22 0.81
CA LEU A 15 -28.82 -44.84 1.01
C LEU A 15 -28.84 -44.55 2.52
N ILE A 16 -27.98 -43.63 2.98
CA ILE A 16 -28.07 -43.04 4.32
C ILE A 16 -28.77 -41.69 4.17
N LEU A 17 -29.98 -41.59 4.73
CA LEU A 17 -30.70 -40.34 4.96
C LEU A 17 -30.04 -39.58 6.11
N ALA A 18 -29.46 -38.41 5.84
CA ALA A 18 -29.12 -37.43 6.87
C ALA A 18 -30.25 -36.41 6.99
N ALA A 19 -30.82 -36.29 8.19
CA ALA A 19 -31.88 -35.35 8.52
C ALA A 19 -31.34 -33.91 8.54
N PHE A 20 -31.95 -33.03 7.75
CA PHE A 20 -31.76 -31.58 7.87
C PHE A 20 -32.56 -31.07 9.08
N GLY A 21 -31.86 -30.75 10.16
CA GLY A 21 -32.36 -29.88 11.21
C GLY A 21 -32.04 -28.43 10.86
N ALA A 22 -33.07 -27.62 10.60
CA ALA A 22 -32.93 -26.17 10.50
C ALA A 22 -32.62 -25.62 11.90
N ALA A 23 -31.36 -25.24 12.12
CA ALA A 23 -31.00 -24.41 13.27
C ALA A 23 -31.42 -22.97 12.96
N SER A 24 -32.21 -22.38 13.86
CA SER A 24 -32.43 -20.94 13.92
C SER A 24 -31.07 -20.23 13.99
N ALA A 25 -30.98 -19.09 13.31
CA ALA A 25 -29.88 -18.15 13.49
C ALA A 25 -29.96 -17.63 14.94
N ASP A 26 -29.29 -18.34 15.84
CA ASP A 26 -29.04 -17.85 17.18
C ASP A 26 -28.05 -16.69 17.06
N ASP A 27 -28.42 -15.61 17.74
CA ASP A 27 -27.71 -14.37 17.94
C ASP A 27 -26.36 -14.66 18.63
N VAL A 28 -25.37 -15.09 17.86
CA VAL A 28 -23.98 -15.11 18.30
C VAL A 28 -23.49 -13.68 18.18
N SER A 29 -23.56 -12.95 19.30
CA SER A 29 -22.82 -11.71 19.45
C SER A 29 -21.35 -12.00 19.10
N PRO A 30 -20.75 -11.29 18.13
CA PRO A 30 -19.38 -11.56 17.73
C PRO A 30 -18.48 -11.41 18.96
N GLU A 31 -17.55 -12.36 19.15
CA GLU A 31 -16.53 -12.20 20.19
C GLU A 31 -15.82 -10.85 19.97
N PRO A 32 -15.47 -10.13 21.05
CA PRO A 32 -14.76 -8.86 20.92
C PRO A 32 -13.50 -9.07 20.08
N ALA A 33 -13.30 -8.22 19.07
CA ALA A 33 -12.10 -8.28 18.25
C ALA A 33 -10.86 -8.18 19.15
N ALA A 34 -9.89 -9.09 18.95
CA ALA A 34 -8.67 -9.13 19.76
C ALA A 34 -7.81 -7.86 19.60
N TYR A 35 -7.93 -7.20 18.45
CA TYR A 35 -7.25 -5.95 18.07
C TYR A 35 -8.24 -5.02 17.37
N LEU A 36 -8.11 -3.71 17.56
CA LEU A 36 -8.99 -2.72 16.93
C LEU A 36 -8.41 -2.18 15.62
N GLY A 37 -7.10 -1.90 15.59
CA GLY A 37 -6.40 -1.44 14.39
C GLY A 37 -6.89 -0.09 13.87
N PRO A 38 -6.81 1.00 14.65
CA PRO A 38 -7.22 2.33 14.18
C PRO A 38 -6.36 2.78 12.98
N SER A 39 -6.98 2.99 11.82
CA SER A 39 -6.28 3.17 10.53
C SER A 39 -6.45 4.57 9.93
N ALA A 40 -7.65 5.12 10.00
CA ALA A 40 -8.04 6.43 9.47
C ALA A 40 -8.95 7.16 10.47
N ILE A 41 -8.83 8.49 10.56
CA ILE A 41 -9.59 9.30 11.51
C ILE A 41 -10.02 10.63 10.90
N ALA A 42 -11.13 11.18 11.37
CA ALA A 42 -11.52 12.57 11.07
C ALA A 42 -12.24 13.20 12.25
N VAL A 43 -12.02 14.51 12.44
CA VAL A 43 -12.68 15.30 13.48
C VAL A 43 -13.88 16.01 12.88
N SER A 44 -15.00 15.97 13.58
CA SER A 44 -16.21 16.75 13.26
C SER A 44 -15.92 18.25 13.15
N PRO A 45 -16.65 19.01 12.30
CA PRO A 45 -16.41 20.44 12.12
C PRO A 45 -16.51 21.29 13.39
N ASP A 46 -17.28 20.86 14.39
CA ASP A 46 -17.41 21.55 15.68
C ASP A 46 -16.32 21.16 16.70
N GLY A 47 -15.43 20.23 16.35
CA GLY A 47 -14.31 19.77 17.16
C GLY A 47 -14.71 18.86 18.33
N ARG A 48 -15.95 18.38 18.40
CA ARG A 48 -16.47 17.65 19.58
C ARG A 48 -16.41 16.14 19.45
N MET A 49 -16.44 15.64 18.23
CA MET A 49 -16.44 14.20 17.92
C MET A 49 -15.25 13.84 17.03
N LEU A 50 -14.62 12.71 17.32
CA LEU A 50 -13.63 12.03 16.49
C LEU A 50 -14.25 10.73 15.96
N PHE A 51 -14.13 10.51 14.65
CA PHE A 51 -14.55 9.30 13.98
C PHE A 51 -13.31 8.48 13.63
N VAL A 52 -13.30 7.20 13.96
CA VAL A 52 -12.13 6.32 13.86
C VAL A 52 -12.48 5.03 13.14
N CYS A 53 -11.86 4.79 11.98
CA CYS A 53 -11.91 3.50 11.31
C CYS A 53 -11.04 2.50 12.09
N LEU A 54 -11.67 1.44 12.61
CA LEU A 54 -11.04 0.32 13.28
C LEU A 54 -10.96 -0.84 12.29
N ALA A 55 -9.83 -0.94 11.58
CA ALA A 55 -9.62 -1.86 10.46
C ALA A 55 -9.75 -3.33 10.90
N ASP A 56 -8.98 -3.72 11.92
CA ASP A 56 -8.93 -5.11 12.40
C ASP A 56 -10.29 -5.54 13.00
N ALA A 57 -10.98 -4.61 13.67
CA ALA A 57 -12.30 -4.86 14.26
C ALA A 57 -13.47 -4.73 13.28
N ARG A 58 -13.25 -4.21 12.05
CA ARG A 58 -14.28 -3.89 11.05
C ARG A 58 -15.39 -3.00 11.62
N GLN A 59 -15.00 -1.90 12.26
CA GLN A 59 -15.93 -0.97 12.91
C GLN A 59 -15.54 0.49 12.66
N LEU A 60 -16.54 1.38 12.71
CA LEU A 60 -16.34 2.81 12.93
C LEU A 60 -16.60 3.11 14.41
N ALA A 61 -15.61 3.64 15.13
CA ALA A 61 -15.82 4.18 16.46
C ALA A 61 -16.11 5.69 16.39
N ILE A 62 -17.07 6.13 17.21
CA ILE A 62 -17.41 7.53 17.42
C ILE A 62 -16.98 7.89 18.85
N VAL A 63 -16.13 8.89 18.97
CA VAL A 63 -15.42 9.23 20.21
C VAL A 63 -15.68 10.69 20.56
N GLU A 64 -16.05 10.97 21.81
CA GLU A 64 -16.14 12.33 22.34
C GLU A 64 -14.74 12.92 22.58
N LEU A 65 -14.60 14.21 22.28
CA LEU A 65 -13.40 15.00 22.54
C LEU A 65 -13.68 16.05 23.62
N PRO A 66 -12.66 16.41 24.44
CA PRO A 66 -11.30 15.89 24.41
C PRO A 66 -11.08 14.64 25.29
N ASP A 67 -12.13 14.12 25.95
CA ASP A 67 -12.01 13.07 26.96
C ASP A 67 -11.69 11.67 26.38
N GLY A 68 -11.87 11.48 25.07
CA GLY A 68 -11.56 10.23 24.39
C GLY A 68 -12.58 9.14 24.65
N ARG A 69 -13.79 9.49 25.14
CA ARG A 69 -14.80 8.50 25.49
C ARG A 69 -15.50 7.98 24.24
N ILE A 70 -15.43 6.67 23.99
CA ILE A 70 -16.21 6.04 22.92
C ILE A 70 -17.70 6.13 23.26
N VAL A 71 -18.46 6.83 22.43
CA VAL A 71 -19.92 6.93 22.56
C VAL A 71 -20.65 5.83 21.81
N ARG A 72 -20.04 5.33 20.74
CA ARG A 72 -20.66 4.36 19.84
C ARG A 72 -19.62 3.63 18.99
N THR A 73 -19.93 2.39 18.64
CA THR A 73 -19.27 1.66 17.56
C THR A 73 -20.33 1.23 16.55
N VAL A 74 -19.99 1.30 15.26
CA VAL A 74 -20.85 0.93 14.13
C VAL A 74 -20.15 -0.17 13.35
N PRO A 75 -20.75 -1.36 13.20
CA PRO A 75 -20.14 -2.44 12.42
C PRO A 75 -20.10 -2.07 10.93
N THR A 76 -19.08 -2.55 10.24
CA THR A 76 -18.89 -2.35 8.80
C THR A 76 -18.80 -3.71 8.10
N PRO A 77 -19.25 -3.84 6.83
CA PRO A 77 -19.27 -5.13 6.12
C PRO A 77 -17.88 -5.64 5.71
N GLY A 78 -16.87 -4.78 5.71
CA GLY A 78 -15.48 -5.09 5.36
C GLY A 78 -14.52 -4.22 6.18
N GLU A 79 -13.23 -4.26 5.87
CA GLU A 79 -12.25 -3.41 6.55
C GLU A 79 -12.52 -1.92 6.22
N PRO A 80 -12.73 -1.04 7.22
CA PRO A 80 -12.86 0.38 6.97
C PRO A 80 -11.49 1.01 6.68
N THR A 81 -11.30 1.50 5.45
CA THR A 81 -10.00 1.98 4.94
C THR A 81 -9.85 3.49 4.94
N GLY A 82 -10.95 4.24 5.03
CA GLY A 82 -10.96 5.70 5.03
C GLY A 82 -12.35 6.26 5.29
N LEU A 83 -12.42 7.54 5.68
CA LEU A 83 -13.68 8.23 5.91
C LEU A 83 -13.65 9.70 5.48
N ALA A 84 -14.84 10.24 5.19
CA ALA A 84 -15.08 11.68 5.01
C ALA A 84 -16.29 12.13 5.82
N ILE A 85 -16.27 13.38 6.29
CA ILE A 85 -17.36 13.99 7.04
C ILE A 85 -17.98 15.11 6.20
N GLY A 86 -19.30 15.15 6.10
CA GLY A 86 -20.02 16.24 5.46
C GLY A 86 -19.73 17.59 6.12
N GLY A 87 -19.76 18.68 5.36
CA GLY A 87 -19.48 20.02 5.88
C GLY A 87 -20.43 20.49 7.01
N ASP A 88 -21.62 19.88 7.11
CA ASP A 88 -22.58 20.12 8.19
C ASP A 88 -22.35 19.24 9.44
N GLY A 89 -21.39 18.31 9.37
CA GLY A 89 -21.08 17.36 10.44
C GLY A 89 -22.12 16.27 10.69
N ARG A 90 -23.17 16.15 9.86
CA ARG A 90 -24.29 15.21 10.10
C ARG A 90 -24.11 13.86 9.44
N ARG A 91 -23.28 13.78 8.40
CA ARG A 91 -23.04 12.57 7.62
C ARG A 91 -21.57 12.19 7.63
N VAL A 92 -21.30 10.91 7.79
CA VAL A 92 -19.97 10.30 7.66
C VAL A 92 -20.02 9.23 6.59
N TYR A 93 -19.09 9.28 5.66
CA TYR A 93 -18.96 8.31 4.57
C TYR A 93 -17.76 7.43 4.86
N VAL A 94 -17.95 6.11 4.95
CA VAL A 94 -16.89 5.15 5.30
C VAL A 94 -16.71 4.16 4.16
N ALA A 95 -15.51 4.10 3.58
CA ALA A 95 -15.17 3.09 2.59
C ALA A 95 -14.85 1.76 3.28
N CYS A 96 -15.50 0.69 2.85
CA CYS A 96 -15.35 -0.65 3.39
C CYS A 96 -14.79 -1.56 2.28
N ALA A 97 -13.52 -1.94 2.41
CA ALA A 97 -12.79 -2.67 1.40
C ALA A 97 -13.23 -4.14 1.30
N ALA A 98 -13.44 -4.57 0.05
CA ALA A 98 -13.62 -5.95 -0.36
C ALA A 98 -13.31 -6.07 -1.87
N ALA A 99 -13.36 -7.28 -2.43
CA ALA A 99 -13.28 -7.42 -3.89
C ALA A 99 -14.45 -6.70 -4.61
N ALA A 100 -15.62 -6.71 -3.98
CA ALA A 100 -16.75 -5.83 -4.32
C ALA A 100 -17.00 -4.91 -3.13
N SER A 101 -16.34 -3.75 -3.10
CA SER A 101 -16.40 -2.85 -1.95
C SER A 101 -17.73 -2.11 -1.85
N SER A 102 -17.92 -1.46 -0.71
CA SER A 102 -19.04 -0.54 -0.50
C SER A 102 -18.61 0.70 0.26
N VAL A 103 -19.41 1.74 0.18
CA VAL A 103 -19.30 2.94 1.01
C VAL A 103 -20.58 3.14 1.79
N LEU A 104 -20.46 3.23 3.12
CA LEU A 104 -21.59 3.48 4.00
C LEU A 104 -21.77 4.98 4.21
N GLU A 105 -22.98 5.50 4.04
CA GLU A 105 -23.39 6.79 4.58
C GLU A 105 -23.99 6.57 5.98
N ILE A 106 -23.39 7.18 6.99
CA ILE A 106 -23.75 7.00 8.39
C ILE A 106 -24.19 8.34 8.98
N ASP A 107 -25.30 8.34 9.72
CA ASP A 107 -25.70 9.48 10.54
C ASP A 107 -24.71 9.66 11.70
N ALA A 108 -24.07 10.82 11.75
CA ALA A 108 -22.99 11.11 12.68
C ALA A 108 -23.40 11.03 14.16
N ALA A 109 -24.67 11.29 14.48
CA ALA A 109 -25.17 11.34 15.86
C ALA A 109 -25.68 9.97 16.35
N SER A 110 -26.51 9.32 15.53
CA SER A 110 -27.15 8.04 15.87
C SER A 110 -26.29 6.83 15.52
N GLY A 111 -25.33 6.98 14.59
CA GLY A 111 -24.56 5.88 14.00
C GLY A 111 -25.38 4.97 13.10
N GLU A 112 -26.60 5.35 12.73
CA GLU A 112 -27.43 4.61 11.80
C GLU A 112 -26.85 4.66 10.39
N THR A 113 -26.79 3.52 9.70
CA THR A 113 -26.45 3.47 8.28
C THR A 113 -27.67 3.88 7.46
N LEU A 114 -27.53 4.97 6.70
CA LEU A 114 -28.60 5.60 5.94
C LEU A 114 -28.66 5.11 4.51
N ALA A 115 -27.49 4.87 3.92
CA ALA A 115 -27.33 4.38 2.56
C ALA A 115 -26.03 3.56 2.43
N THR A 116 -26.01 2.70 1.43
CA THR A 116 -24.83 1.94 1.02
C THR A 116 -24.64 2.10 -0.47
N PHE A 117 -23.48 2.58 -0.89
CA PHE A 117 -23.12 2.75 -2.29
C PHE A 117 -22.14 1.65 -2.71
N PRO A 118 -22.33 0.99 -3.86
CA PRO A 118 -21.31 0.08 -4.39
C PRO A 118 -20.05 0.86 -4.78
N ALA A 119 -18.89 0.21 -4.64
CA ALA A 119 -17.61 0.71 -5.12
C ALA A 119 -16.82 -0.45 -5.75
N GLY A 120 -15.69 -0.12 -6.38
CA GLY A 120 -14.81 -1.10 -7.00
C GLY A 120 -13.98 -1.91 -6.00
N HIS A 121 -12.99 -2.60 -6.53
CA HIS A 121 -12.12 -3.48 -5.76
C HIS A 121 -11.22 -2.69 -4.80
N THR A 122 -11.27 -3.06 -3.51
CA THR A 122 -10.54 -2.43 -2.40
C THR A 122 -10.69 -0.90 -2.42
N ALA A 123 -11.92 -0.44 -2.14
CA ALA A 123 -12.24 0.97 -2.05
C ALA A 123 -11.48 1.64 -0.91
N THR A 124 -10.93 2.84 -1.16
CA THR A 124 -10.23 3.68 -0.19
C THR A 124 -10.56 5.16 -0.39
N ALA A 125 -10.12 5.99 0.56
CA ALA A 125 -10.11 7.45 0.50
C ALA A 125 -11.40 8.10 -0.05
N PRO A 126 -12.57 7.85 0.57
CA PRO A 126 -13.79 8.55 0.21
C PRO A 126 -13.57 10.06 0.39
N THR A 127 -13.81 10.84 -0.66
CA THR A 127 -13.52 12.29 -0.70
C THR A 127 -14.75 13.04 -1.19
N LEU A 128 -15.27 13.97 -0.39
CA LEU A 128 -16.47 14.74 -0.73
C LEU A 128 -16.15 15.95 -1.60
N SER A 129 -17.04 16.27 -2.55
CA SER A 129 -17.03 17.59 -3.17
C SER A 129 -17.36 18.69 -2.14
N PRO A 130 -16.83 19.92 -2.30
CA PRO A 130 -17.10 21.02 -1.36
C PRO A 130 -18.59 21.35 -1.18
N ASP A 131 -19.42 21.11 -2.20
CA ASP A 131 -20.87 21.28 -2.14
C ASP A 131 -21.62 20.10 -1.49
N GLY A 132 -20.91 19.02 -1.13
CA GLY A 132 -21.46 17.82 -0.51
C GLY A 132 -22.32 16.95 -1.42
N LYS A 133 -22.34 17.20 -2.74
CA LYS A 133 -23.22 16.50 -3.69
C LYS A 133 -22.59 15.27 -4.33
N ARG A 134 -21.26 15.19 -4.34
CA ARG A 134 -20.53 14.08 -4.95
C ARG A 134 -19.54 13.48 -3.98
N LEU A 135 -19.36 12.17 -4.11
CA LEU A 135 -18.32 11.42 -3.42
C LEU A 135 -17.41 10.76 -4.44
N TYR A 136 -16.11 10.97 -4.29
CA TYR A 136 -15.06 10.31 -5.07
C TYR A 136 -14.46 9.19 -4.22
N VAL A 137 -14.30 8.00 -4.80
CA VAL A 137 -13.80 6.82 -4.07
C VAL A 137 -12.75 6.13 -4.92
N CYS A 138 -11.54 5.97 -4.38
CA CYS A 138 -10.46 5.29 -5.07
C CYS A 138 -10.70 3.78 -5.04
N ASN A 139 -10.71 3.11 -6.19
CA ASN A 139 -10.79 1.66 -6.28
C ASN A 139 -9.38 1.14 -6.59
N ARG A 140 -8.63 0.81 -5.54
CA ARG A 140 -7.19 0.58 -5.60
C ARG A 140 -6.82 -0.45 -6.69
N PHE A 141 -7.49 -1.59 -6.68
CA PHE A 141 -7.11 -2.70 -7.56
C PHE A 141 -7.84 -2.73 -8.90
N ASP A 142 -8.87 -1.89 -9.10
CA ASP A 142 -9.44 -1.62 -10.42
C ASP A 142 -8.67 -0.52 -11.17
N HIS A 143 -7.80 0.21 -10.47
CA HIS A 143 -7.05 1.35 -11.01
C HIS A 143 -7.95 2.47 -11.55
N ASP A 144 -9.09 2.70 -10.89
CA ASP A 144 -10.03 3.76 -11.23
C ASP A 144 -10.65 4.44 -9.99
N ILE A 145 -11.45 5.46 -10.22
CA ILE A 145 -12.13 6.26 -9.19
C ILE A 145 -13.63 6.25 -9.47
N SER A 146 -14.43 5.80 -8.50
CA SER A 146 -15.90 5.92 -8.55
C SER A 146 -16.31 7.36 -8.28
N VAL A 147 -17.20 7.91 -9.10
CA VAL A 147 -17.85 9.21 -8.87
C VAL A 147 -19.31 8.96 -8.53
N ILE A 148 -19.71 9.19 -7.29
CA ILE A 148 -21.05 8.89 -6.78
C ILE A 148 -21.83 10.20 -6.60
N ASP A 149 -23.03 10.27 -7.17
CA ASP A 149 -24.02 11.31 -6.90
C ASP A 149 -24.77 10.96 -5.61
N LEU A 150 -24.60 11.80 -4.58
CA LEU A 150 -25.20 11.60 -3.27
C LEU A 150 -26.66 12.05 -3.21
N GLU A 151 -27.10 12.95 -4.10
CA GLU A 151 -28.48 13.42 -4.14
C GLU A 151 -29.41 12.33 -4.70
N HIS A 152 -28.92 11.56 -5.68
CA HIS A 152 -29.70 10.51 -6.30
C HIS A 152 -29.22 9.08 -5.98
N GLY A 153 -28.12 8.94 -5.22
CA GLY A 153 -27.55 7.67 -4.79
C GLY A 153 -27.09 6.75 -5.92
N LYS A 154 -26.45 7.31 -6.96
CA LYS A 154 -26.02 6.55 -8.15
C LYS A 154 -24.63 6.93 -8.60
N GLU A 155 -23.90 5.93 -9.11
CA GLU A 155 -22.59 6.14 -9.71
C GLU A 155 -22.74 6.86 -11.06
N LEU A 156 -22.03 7.97 -11.22
CA LEU A 156 -22.02 8.81 -12.42
C LEU A 156 -20.96 8.35 -13.43
N ALA A 157 -19.80 7.91 -12.94
CA ALA A 157 -18.66 7.54 -13.77
C ALA A 157 -17.63 6.70 -13.00
N ARG A 158 -16.85 5.92 -13.76
CA ARG A 158 -15.54 5.40 -13.38
C ARG A 158 -14.47 6.16 -14.13
N VAL A 159 -13.55 6.78 -13.39
CA VAL A 159 -12.46 7.59 -13.96
C VAL A 159 -11.15 6.83 -13.81
N ALA A 160 -10.50 6.52 -14.92
CA ALA A 160 -9.23 5.80 -14.90
C ALA A 160 -8.15 6.57 -14.12
N ALA A 161 -7.40 5.85 -13.29
CA ALA A 161 -6.27 6.37 -12.54
C ALA A 161 -4.99 5.59 -12.89
N VAL A 162 -3.85 6.11 -12.45
CA VAL A 162 -2.59 5.35 -12.51
C VAL A 162 -2.58 4.33 -11.38
N ARG A 163 -2.03 3.15 -11.64
CA ARG A 163 -1.84 2.01 -10.72
C ARG A 163 -2.04 2.32 -9.22
N GLU A 164 -3.07 1.70 -8.64
CA GLU A 164 -3.37 1.72 -7.20
C GLU A 164 -3.66 3.11 -6.61
N PRO A 165 -4.72 3.82 -7.06
CA PRO A 165 -5.16 5.04 -6.37
C PRO A 165 -5.51 4.72 -4.91
N ILE A 166 -4.91 5.44 -3.96
CA ILE A 166 -5.03 5.09 -2.52
C ILE A 166 -5.45 6.25 -1.61
N ALA A 167 -5.10 7.49 -1.98
CA ALA A 167 -5.44 8.71 -1.24
C ALA A 167 -5.82 9.83 -2.21
N ALA A 168 -6.72 10.73 -1.79
CA ALA A 168 -7.20 11.80 -2.64
C ALA A 168 -7.50 13.09 -1.86
N ALA A 169 -7.29 14.23 -2.52
CA ALA A 169 -7.64 15.55 -2.03
C ALA A 169 -8.33 16.38 -3.11
N ILE A 170 -9.38 17.11 -2.76
CA ILE A 170 -10.15 17.95 -3.68
C ILE A 170 -9.82 19.43 -3.48
N SER A 171 -9.72 20.18 -4.57
CA SER A 171 -9.56 21.63 -4.52
C SER A 171 -10.75 22.31 -3.85
N ALA A 172 -10.52 23.45 -3.18
CA ALA A 172 -11.56 24.18 -2.46
C ALA A 172 -12.71 24.65 -3.37
N ASP A 173 -12.43 24.90 -4.65
CA ASP A 173 -13.43 25.24 -5.67
C ASP A 173 -14.13 24.00 -6.27
N GLY A 174 -13.71 22.80 -5.87
CA GLY A 174 -14.24 21.52 -6.33
C GLY A 174 -13.85 21.14 -7.76
N SER A 175 -13.00 21.90 -8.44
CA SER A 175 -12.68 21.70 -9.87
C SER A 175 -11.68 20.59 -10.15
N GLN A 176 -10.82 20.24 -9.18
CA GLN A 176 -9.77 19.24 -9.36
C GLN A 176 -9.71 18.26 -8.19
N LEU A 177 -9.64 16.97 -8.50
CA LEU A 177 -9.32 15.91 -7.55
C LEU A 177 -7.88 15.43 -7.81
N TRP A 178 -7.06 15.43 -6.77
CA TRP A 178 -5.65 15.03 -6.80
C TRP A 178 -5.51 13.69 -6.10
N VAL A 179 -5.06 12.66 -6.82
CA VAL A 179 -5.05 11.26 -6.34
C VAL A 179 -3.64 10.69 -6.35
N ALA A 180 -3.15 10.32 -5.17
CA ALA A 180 -1.89 9.60 -5.00
C ALA A 180 -2.08 8.14 -5.44
N ASN A 181 -1.16 7.68 -6.28
CA ASN A 181 -1.16 6.31 -6.79
C ASN A 181 0.00 5.57 -6.12
N PHE A 182 -0.32 4.47 -5.45
CA PHE A 182 0.52 3.88 -4.41
C PHE A 182 1.86 3.35 -4.94
N LEU A 183 1.84 2.70 -6.12
CA LEU A 183 3.00 2.06 -6.73
C LEU A 183 3.37 2.67 -8.09
N PRO A 184 4.66 2.59 -8.48
CA PRO A 184 5.10 2.87 -9.84
C PRO A 184 4.42 1.97 -10.89
N ALA A 185 4.10 2.51 -12.06
CA ALA A 185 3.48 1.76 -13.16
C ALA A 185 4.45 1.40 -14.31
N GLY A 186 5.72 1.82 -14.21
CA GLY A 186 6.73 1.67 -15.26
C GLY A 186 7.66 0.47 -15.07
N PRO A 187 8.48 0.16 -16.09
CA PRO A 187 9.50 -0.87 -15.96
C PRO A 187 10.59 -0.44 -14.97
N ALA A 188 11.13 -1.40 -14.23
CA ALA A 188 12.10 -1.17 -13.16
C ALA A 188 13.56 -1.36 -13.61
N ASP A 189 13.81 -1.77 -14.87
CA ASP A 189 15.13 -1.96 -15.46
C ASP A 189 15.72 -0.68 -16.10
N ARG A 190 15.05 0.46 -15.93
CA ARG A 190 15.45 1.75 -16.52
C ARG A 190 16.12 2.67 -15.50
N TYR A 191 17.02 3.51 -16.01
CA TYR A 191 17.81 4.48 -15.23
C TYR A 191 17.50 5.94 -15.62
N GLY A 192 17.90 6.87 -14.75
CA GLY A 192 17.77 8.31 -14.97
C GLY A 192 16.32 8.78 -15.06
N VAL A 193 16.05 9.75 -15.95
CA VAL A 193 14.70 10.34 -16.08
C VAL A 193 13.66 9.39 -16.64
N MET A 194 14.02 8.20 -17.15
CA MET A 194 13.08 7.18 -17.63
C MET A 194 12.81 6.07 -16.62
N ALA A 195 13.43 6.15 -15.45
CA ALA A 195 13.30 5.18 -14.39
C ALA A 195 11.92 5.18 -13.72
N SER A 196 11.58 4.07 -13.07
CA SER A 196 10.30 3.85 -12.41
C SER A 196 10.05 4.85 -11.28
N ALA A 197 8.83 5.40 -11.25
CA ALA A 197 8.30 6.29 -10.22
C ALA A 197 6.78 6.18 -10.19
N ALA A 198 6.19 6.32 -9.00
CA ALA A 198 4.77 6.56 -8.86
C ALA A 198 4.36 7.94 -9.41
N ALA A 199 3.06 8.18 -9.53
CA ALA A 199 2.50 9.40 -10.09
C ALA A 199 1.30 9.87 -9.29
N VAL A 200 0.90 11.13 -9.50
CA VAL A 200 -0.39 11.67 -9.05
C VAL A 200 -1.31 11.78 -10.25
N THR A 201 -2.54 11.28 -10.11
CA THR A 201 -3.61 11.45 -11.09
C THR A 201 -4.39 12.71 -10.72
N VAL A 202 -4.54 13.65 -11.65
CA VAL A 202 -5.32 14.87 -11.48
C VAL A 202 -6.56 14.76 -12.35
N VAL A 203 -7.73 14.69 -11.72
CA VAL A 203 -9.03 14.59 -12.40
C VAL A 203 -9.67 15.98 -12.46
N ASP A 204 -10.07 16.42 -13.65
CA ASP A 204 -11.02 17.53 -13.79
C ASP A 204 -12.42 17.02 -13.43
N THR A 205 -13.01 17.53 -12.35
CA THR A 205 -14.26 16.98 -11.79
C THR A 205 -15.50 17.26 -12.63
N ARG A 206 -15.38 18.14 -13.63
CA ARG A 206 -16.49 18.54 -14.50
C ARG A 206 -16.54 17.68 -15.76
N THR A 207 -15.37 17.34 -16.29
CA THR A 207 -15.20 16.61 -17.56
C THR A 207 -14.80 15.16 -17.37
N PHE A 208 -14.27 14.81 -16.20
CA PHE A 208 -13.65 13.52 -15.88
C PHE A 208 -12.41 13.19 -16.71
N GLU A 209 -11.82 14.19 -17.37
CA GLU A 209 -10.51 14.05 -18.00
C GLU A 209 -9.41 13.97 -16.93
N THR A 210 -8.38 13.17 -17.20
CA THR A 210 -7.26 12.98 -16.29
C THR A 210 -5.95 13.50 -16.87
N ALA A 211 -5.11 14.02 -15.98
CA ALA A 211 -3.73 14.34 -16.23
C ALA A 211 -2.85 13.66 -15.19
N GLN A 212 -1.55 13.53 -15.47
CA GLN A 212 -0.60 12.92 -14.55
C GLN A 212 0.47 13.92 -14.16
N VAL A 213 0.80 13.95 -12.86
CA VAL A 213 2.03 14.57 -12.36
C VAL A 213 2.98 13.47 -11.98
N ARG A 214 4.08 13.34 -12.74
CA ARG A 214 5.12 12.37 -12.44
C ARG A 214 5.91 12.80 -11.21
N LEU A 215 6.15 11.86 -10.30
CA LEU A 215 7.00 12.06 -9.13
C LEU A 215 8.46 11.73 -9.47
N ILE A 216 9.35 12.01 -8.52
CA ILE A 216 10.78 11.75 -8.69
C ILE A 216 11.03 10.25 -8.86
N THR A 217 12.04 9.90 -9.66
CA THR A 217 12.53 8.53 -9.81
C THR A 217 12.71 7.84 -8.45
N GLY A 218 12.16 6.64 -8.31
CA GLY A 218 12.23 5.86 -7.07
C GLY A 218 11.08 6.13 -6.09
N THR A 219 10.21 7.10 -6.36
CA THR A 219 9.01 7.27 -5.52
C THR A 219 8.14 6.02 -5.59
N THR A 220 7.95 5.37 -4.45
CA THR A 220 7.05 4.23 -4.24
C THR A 220 6.34 4.39 -2.89
N SER A 221 5.35 3.56 -2.62
CA SER A 221 4.51 3.67 -1.42
C SER A 221 4.00 5.10 -1.18
N ALA A 222 3.43 5.74 -2.20
CA ALA A 222 2.81 7.06 -2.05
C ALA A 222 1.52 6.94 -1.24
N ARG A 223 1.59 7.25 0.05
CA ARG A 223 0.57 6.85 1.04
C ARG A 223 -0.57 7.85 1.20
N ASP A 224 -0.27 9.14 1.17
CA ASP A 224 -1.26 10.19 1.43
C ASP A 224 -0.95 11.49 0.69
N ILE A 225 -2.00 12.27 0.41
CA ILE A 225 -1.92 13.55 -0.29
C ILE A 225 -2.94 14.55 0.27
N VAL A 226 -2.50 15.79 0.54
CA VAL A 226 -3.36 16.90 0.95
C VAL A 226 -3.06 18.17 0.17
N LEU A 227 -4.05 19.05 0.05
CA LEU A 227 -3.83 20.41 -0.46
C LEU A 227 -3.58 21.38 0.69
N THR A 228 -2.66 22.32 0.49
CA THR A 228 -2.47 23.42 1.45
C THR A 228 -3.74 24.26 1.56
N PRO A 229 -4.03 24.89 2.71
CA PRO A 229 -5.26 25.68 2.89
C PRO A 229 -5.44 26.81 1.86
N ASP A 230 -4.34 27.36 1.34
CA ASP A 230 -4.36 28.37 0.28
C ASP A 230 -4.56 27.80 -1.13
N GLY A 231 -4.63 26.47 -1.27
CA GLY A 231 -4.85 25.73 -2.51
C GLY A 231 -3.69 25.76 -3.49
N LYS A 232 -2.52 26.31 -3.13
CA LYS A 232 -1.41 26.50 -4.07
C LYS A 232 -0.51 25.28 -4.19
N CYS A 233 -0.42 24.45 -3.15
CA CYS A 233 0.45 23.29 -3.14
C CYS A 233 -0.32 22.02 -2.80
N ALA A 234 0.08 20.91 -3.41
CA ALA A 234 -0.24 19.57 -2.93
C ALA A 234 0.98 19.00 -2.20
N LEU A 235 0.74 18.33 -1.08
CA LEU A 235 1.75 17.71 -0.23
C LEU A 235 1.52 16.20 -0.26
N LEU A 236 2.51 15.43 -0.71
CA LEU A 236 2.42 13.98 -0.84
C LEU A 236 3.54 13.31 -0.06
N VAL A 237 3.19 12.35 0.79
CA VAL A 237 4.17 11.57 1.57
C VAL A 237 4.39 10.18 0.96
N HIS A 238 5.66 9.77 0.89
CA HIS A 238 6.06 8.55 0.19
C HIS A 238 7.44 8.04 0.66
N ILE A 239 7.84 6.90 0.10
CA ILE A 239 9.21 6.39 0.17
C ILE A 239 9.93 6.75 -1.14
N LEU A 240 11.19 7.12 -1.04
CA LEU A 240 12.10 7.36 -2.16
C LEU A 240 13.13 6.23 -2.18
N GLY A 241 12.85 5.20 -2.97
CA GLY A 241 13.77 4.08 -3.16
C GLY A 241 14.91 4.45 -4.09
N ARG A 242 16.14 4.21 -3.66
CA ARG A 242 17.37 4.39 -4.45
C ARG A 242 17.83 3.04 -4.98
N TYR A 243 16.90 2.40 -5.67
CA TYR A 243 16.93 1.00 -6.07
C TYR A 243 17.99 0.68 -7.15
N HIS A 244 18.57 1.71 -7.77
CA HIS A 244 19.73 1.59 -8.67
C HIS A 244 21.08 1.47 -7.96
N LEU A 245 21.10 1.57 -6.62
CA LEU A 245 22.33 1.46 -5.84
C LEU A 245 22.41 0.13 -5.11
N PRO A 246 23.64 -0.38 -4.90
CA PRO A 246 23.86 -1.56 -4.08
C PRO A 246 23.34 -1.37 -2.66
N THR A 247 22.71 -2.41 -2.12
CA THR A 247 22.16 -2.40 -0.75
C THR A 247 23.25 -2.64 0.31
N GLU A 248 24.25 -1.76 0.34
CA GLU A 248 25.45 -1.89 1.18
C GLU A 248 25.32 -1.20 2.54
N ARG A 249 24.44 -0.20 2.65
CA ARG A 249 24.22 0.57 3.88
C ARG A 249 22.85 1.22 3.90
N VAL A 250 22.40 1.64 5.08
CA VAL A 250 21.10 2.30 5.30
C VAL A 250 21.21 3.77 5.71
N ASP A 251 22.36 4.18 6.23
CA ASP A 251 22.62 5.56 6.67
C ASP A 251 22.58 6.55 5.50
N GLY A 252 22.20 7.79 5.80
CA GLY A 252 22.10 8.85 4.81
C GLY A 252 20.99 8.61 3.77
N SER A 253 19.98 7.83 4.14
CA SER A 253 18.89 7.39 3.27
C SER A 253 19.39 6.64 2.03
N TRP A 254 20.50 5.89 2.13
CA TRP A 254 21.18 5.28 0.98
C TRP A 254 20.29 4.34 0.16
N MET A 255 19.52 3.49 0.84
CA MET A 255 18.56 2.57 0.18
C MET A 255 17.17 3.18 0.04
N ASN A 256 16.57 3.60 1.15
CA ASN A 256 15.27 4.23 1.19
C ASN A 256 15.37 5.58 1.92
N GLY A 257 14.88 6.63 1.27
CA GLY A 257 14.55 7.89 1.91
C GLY A 257 13.07 7.96 2.26
N ASN A 258 12.74 8.57 3.38
CA ASN A 258 11.36 8.84 3.79
C ASN A 258 11.05 10.28 3.41
N ALA A 259 10.03 10.54 2.58
CA ALA A 259 9.98 11.79 1.83
C ALA A 259 8.62 12.49 1.82
N LEU A 260 8.69 13.82 1.70
CA LEU A 260 7.58 14.72 1.39
C LEU A 260 7.84 15.39 0.05
N THR A 261 6.94 15.20 -0.92
CA THR A 261 6.95 15.91 -2.19
C THR A 261 5.96 17.07 -2.16
N VAL A 262 6.42 18.25 -2.58
CA VAL A 262 5.60 19.46 -2.72
C VAL A 262 5.37 19.74 -4.20
N ILE A 263 4.10 19.84 -4.59
CA ILE A 263 3.67 20.03 -5.99
C ILE A 263 2.97 21.38 -6.11
N ASP A 264 3.29 22.17 -7.14
CA ASP A 264 2.53 23.37 -7.49
C ASP A 264 1.24 22.97 -8.20
N VAL A 265 0.09 23.27 -7.58
CA VAL A 265 -1.24 22.87 -8.06
C VAL A 265 -1.56 23.52 -9.40
N ARG A 266 -1.20 24.79 -9.57
CA ARG A 266 -1.52 25.56 -10.79
C ARG A 266 -0.68 25.07 -11.97
N ARG A 267 0.61 24.79 -11.74
CA ARG A 267 1.54 24.35 -12.78
C ARG A 267 1.48 22.85 -13.03
N ARG A 268 0.96 22.07 -12.08
CA ARG A 268 1.00 20.59 -12.08
C ARG A 268 2.44 20.07 -12.18
N GLU A 269 3.33 20.71 -11.44
CA GLU A 269 4.77 20.44 -11.45
C GLU A 269 5.28 20.24 -10.03
N VAL A 270 6.19 19.28 -9.84
CA VAL A 270 6.90 19.11 -8.58
C VAL A 270 7.76 20.36 -8.35
N ILE A 271 7.58 21.01 -7.20
CA ILE A 271 8.45 22.08 -6.73
C ILE A 271 9.75 21.45 -6.26
N ASN A 272 9.67 20.53 -5.30
CA ASN A 272 10.79 19.73 -4.82
C ASN A 272 10.29 18.58 -3.92
N THR A 273 11.20 17.69 -3.56
CA THR A 273 11.01 16.62 -2.58
C THR A 273 12.05 16.77 -1.48
N VAL A 274 11.65 16.61 -0.23
CA VAL A 274 12.51 16.69 0.94
C VAL A 274 12.47 15.38 1.70
N LEU A 275 13.60 15.02 2.31
CA LEU A 275 13.68 13.87 3.20
C LEU A 275 13.26 14.28 4.62
N PHE A 276 12.41 13.45 5.23
CA PHE A 276 12.13 13.50 6.65
C PHE A 276 13.34 13.05 7.46
N ASP A 277 14.15 12.13 6.93
CA ASP A 277 15.29 11.57 7.64
C ASP A 277 16.26 12.65 8.13
N GLY A 278 16.79 12.46 9.34
CA GLY A 278 17.84 13.30 9.90
C GLY A 278 19.23 12.81 9.50
N TYR A 279 20.27 13.54 9.91
CA TYR A 279 21.66 13.15 9.61
C TYR A 279 22.07 11.79 10.18
N PHE A 280 21.51 11.41 11.33
CA PHE A 280 21.94 10.21 12.09
C PHE A 280 20.80 9.24 12.39
N ALA A 281 19.56 9.58 12.03
CA ALA A 281 18.38 8.80 12.33
C ALA A 281 17.36 8.93 11.21
N GLY A 282 16.74 7.82 10.84
CA GLY A 282 15.67 7.79 9.87
C GLY A 282 14.30 8.13 10.46
N ALA A 283 13.34 8.34 9.56
CA ALA A 283 11.93 8.59 9.87
C ALA A 283 11.04 7.59 9.11
N ALA A 284 11.34 6.30 9.29
CA ALA A 284 10.80 5.20 8.49
C ALA A 284 9.27 5.24 8.34
N ASN A 285 8.84 5.02 7.08
CA ASN A 285 7.46 4.76 6.67
C ASN A 285 6.51 5.91 7.03
N PRO A 286 6.64 7.09 6.39
CA PRO A 286 5.67 8.16 6.52
C PRO A 286 4.31 7.66 6.01
N TRP A 287 3.23 8.00 6.72
CA TRP A 287 1.91 7.40 6.48
C TRP A 287 0.86 8.42 6.08
N ALA A 288 0.48 9.32 6.98
CA ALA A 288 -0.52 10.35 6.69
C ALA A 288 0.10 11.75 6.77
N VAL A 289 -0.51 12.73 6.09
CA VAL A 289 -0.11 14.14 6.11
C VAL A 289 -1.33 15.04 6.27
N ALA A 290 -1.22 16.13 7.06
CA ALA A 290 -2.23 17.19 7.07
C ALA A 290 -1.61 18.56 7.36
N CYS A 291 -2.38 19.61 7.07
CA CYS A 291 -2.04 20.98 7.42
C CYS A 291 -3.01 21.54 8.45
N THR A 292 -2.54 22.43 9.32
CA THR A 292 -3.44 23.27 10.11
C THR A 292 -4.23 24.21 9.20
N ALA A 293 -5.45 24.57 9.61
CA ALA A 293 -6.33 25.43 8.80
C ALA A 293 -5.75 26.84 8.57
N ASP A 294 -4.91 27.34 9.48
CA ASP A 294 -4.17 28.60 9.32
C ASP A 294 -2.96 28.48 8.37
N GLY A 295 -2.65 27.27 7.90
CA GLY A 295 -1.53 26.98 7.01
C GLY A 295 -0.16 27.06 7.67
N ARG A 296 -0.08 27.13 9.01
CA ARG A 296 1.19 27.29 9.73
C ARG A 296 1.99 26.00 9.86
N TRP A 297 1.33 24.87 10.09
CA TRP A 297 1.98 23.59 10.37
C TRP A 297 1.62 22.52 9.35
N ILE A 298 2.62 21.76 8.93
CA ILE A 298 2.48 20.48 8.23
C ILE A 298 2.80 19.38 9.23
N CYS A 299 1.89 18.42 9.37
CA CYS A 299 2.05 17.28 10.27
C CYS A 299 2.09 15.98 9.49
N THR A 300 3.06 15.11 9.79
CA THR A 300 3.19 13.79 9.14
C THR A 300 3.44 12.70 10.18
N SER A 301 2.65 11.64 10.14
CA SER A 301 2.86 10.45 10.98
C SER A 301 3.91 9.52 10.35
N HIS A 302 4.76 8.91 11.17
CA HIS A 302 5.76 7.94 10.76
C HIS A 302 5.49 6.60 11.43
N ALA A 303 4.87 5.68 10.68
CA ALA A 303 4.43 4.40 11.21
C ALA A 303 5.61 3.58 11.75
N GLY A 304 6.76 3.61 11.06
CA GLY A 304 7.93 2.80 11.36
C GLY A 304 8.72 3.30 12.58
N THR A 305 8.80 4.61 12.83
CA THR A 305 9.54 5.18 13.96
C THR A 305 8.66 5.61 15.14
N HIS A 306 7.34 5.49 14.98
CA HIS A 306 6.33 5.81 16.00
C HIS A 306 6.42 7.26 16.49
N GLU A 307 6.38 8.17 15.53
CA GLU A 307 6.55 9.61 15.76
C GLU A 307 5.66 10.44 14.84
N LEU A 308 5.58 11.72 15.17
CA LEU A 308 4.97 12.76 14.36
C LEU A 308 6.02 13.82 14.00
N SER A 309 6.14 14.14 12.72
CA SER A 309 6.79 15.36 12.24
C SER A 309 5.85 16.54 12.40
N VAL A 310 6.30 17.62 13.03
CA VAL A 310 5.62 18.92 13.03
C VAL A 310 6.54 19.94 12.36
N ILE A 311 6.14 20.41 11.18
CA ILE A 311 6.99 21.21 10.28
C ILE A 311 6.37 22.60 10.07
N GLU A 312 7.18 23.64 10.20
CA GLU A 312 6.76 25.01 9.88
C GLU A 312 6.58 25.19 8.37
N ALA A 313 5.33 25.33 7.93
CA ALA A 313 4.96 25.28 6.53
C ALA A 313 5.52 26.46 5.73
N GLU A 314 5.46 27.69 6.27
CA GLU A 314 5.92 28.88 5.57
C GLU A 314 7.43 28.82 5.29
N THR A 315 8.22 28.47 6.30
CA THR A 315 9.68 28.32 6.18
C THR A 315 10.03 27.24 5.16
N LEU A 316 9.39 26.07 5.22
CA LEU A 316 9.63 25.01 4.24
C LEU A 316 9.25 25.46 2.81
N LEU A 317 8.00 25.87 2.60
CA LEU A 317 7.47 26.14 1.26
C LEU A 317 8.13 27.35 0.60
N SER A 318 8.47 28.39 1.36
CA SER A 318 9.21 29.55 0.83
C SER A 318 10.64 29.18 0.45
N THR A 319 11.29 28.28 1.20
CA THR A 319 12.64 27.78 0.89
C THR A 319 12.62 26.94 -0.39
N LEU A 320 11.71 25.98 -0.52
CA LEU A 320 11.66 25.10 -1.70
C LEU A 320 11.37 25.87 -3.00
N ARG A 321 10.55 26.93 -2.95
CA ARG A 321 10.30 27.78 -4.12
C ARG A 321 11.53 28.55 -4.61
N ARG A 322 12.54 28.76 -3.75
CA ARG A 322 13.82 29.38 -4.14
C ARG A 322 14.77 28.39 -4.80
N PHE A 323 14.57 27.10 -4.57
CA PHE A 323 15.39 26.00 -5.07
C PHE A 323 14.50 24.92 -5.71
N PRO A 324 13.79 25.24 -6.80
CA PRO A 324 12.96 24.26 -7.48
C PRO A 324 13.83 23.15 -8.05
N ILE A 325 13.33 21.91 -8.03
CA ILE A 325 13.97 20.79 -8.70
C ILE A 325 13.79 20.93 -10.22
N VAL A 326 14.83 20.58 -10.97
CA VAL A 326 14.82 20.64 -12.43
C VAL A 326 14.84 19.21 -12.99
N ALA A 327 14.05 18.96 -14.03
CA ALA A 327 13.98 17.69 -14.76
C ALA A 327 13.61 16.45 -13.92
N PHE A 328 13.00 16.62 -12.74
CA PHE A 328 12.63 15.51 -11.83
C PHE A 328 13.82 14.61 -11.46
N SER A 329 15.03 15.18 -11.54
CA SER A 329 16.29 14.46 -11.40
C SER A 329 16.78 14.45 -9.96
N ASN A 330 17.10 13.26 -9.47
CA ASN A 330 18.02 13.03 -8.35
C ASN A 330 19.32 12.35 -8.86
N ALA A 331 19.65 12.54 -10.14
CA ALA A 331 20.78 11.90 -10.83
C ALA A 331 22.12 12.19 -10.17
N ALA A 332 22.29 13.37 -9.55
CA ALA A 332 23.52 13.70 -8.82
C ALA A 332 23.87 12.66 -7.74
N PHE A 333 22.87 12.01 -7.14
CA PHE A 333 23.11 10.94 -6.18
C PHE A 333 23.66 9.67 -6.84
N PHE A 334 23.15 9.34 -8.02
CA PHE A 334 23.51 8.12 -8.74
C PHE A 334 24.84 8.23 -9.51
N ASP A 335 25.22 9.43 -9.96
CA ASP A 335 26.48 9.65 -10.66
C ASP A 335 27.67 10.00 -9.73
N GLY A 336 27.42 10.03 -8.42
CA GLY A 336 28.41 10.35 -7.40
C GLY A 336 28.88 11.81 -7.38
N SER A 337 28.24 12.69 -8.15
CA SER A 337 28.50 14.14 -8.11
C SER A 337 27.88 14.81 -6.89
N TYR A 338 26.97 14.12 -6.21
CA TYR A 338 26.50 14.49 -4.88
C TYR A 338 27.62 14.28 -3.83
N TYR A 339 28.31 15.36 -3.51
CA TYR A 339 29.26 15.40 -2.40
C TYR A 339 28.51 15.60 -1.08
N GLY A 340 27.83 14.54 -0.61
CA GLY A 340 27.19 14.51 0.69
C GLY A 340 28.20 14.89 1.79
N GLY A 341 27.89 15.96 2.52
CA GLY A 341 28.69 16.42 3.66
C GLY A 341 28.87 17.93 3.69
N TYR A 342 28.16 18.59 4.60
CA TYR A 342 28.46 19.91 5.19
C TYR A 342 28.75 21.07 4.23
N THR A 343 28.45 20.95 2.93
CA THR A 343 28.61 22.02 1.94
C THR A 343 27.24 22.52 1.52
N SER A 344 27.14 23.83 1.27
CA SER A 344 25.87 24.55 1.16
C SER A 344 24.95 23.93 0.12
N THR A 345 23.73 23.56 0.52
CA THR A 345 22.60 23.32 -0.39
C THR A 345 22.52 24.48 -1.37
N SER A 346 22.84 24.22 -2.64
CA SER A 346 23.02 25.24 -3.66
C SER A 346 22.00 25.12 -4.79
N THR A 347 21.39 23.93 -4.94
CA THR A 347 20.40 23.62 -5.99
C THR A 347 19.19 22.85 -5.43
N GLY A 348 18.14 22.74 -6.24
CA GLY A 348 17.00 21.88 -5.90
C GLY A 348 17.31 20.38 -5.91
N GLU A 349 18.33 19.94 -6.65
CA GLU A 349 18.77 18.54 -6.71
C GLU A 349 19.57 18.13 -5.46
N ASP A 350 20.22 19.09 -4.79
CA ASP A 350 20.88 18.85 -3.50
C ASP A 350 19.83 18.53 -2.41
N ILE A 351 18.69 19.23 -2.44
CA ILE A 351 17.64 19.14 -1.40
C ILE A 351 17.03 17.74 -1.29
N VAL A 352 16.70 17.12 -2.43
CA VAL A 352 16.10 15.77 -2.45
C VAL A 352 17.06 14.70 -1.93
N ASN A 353 18.36 15.01 -1.86
CA ASN A 353 19.40 14.08 -1.48
C ASN A 353 20.00 14.32 -0.09
N GLU A 354 19.57 15.37 0.62
CA GLU A 354 20.14 15.81 1.89
C GLU A 354 19.26 15.42 3.10
N PRO A 355 19.59 14.31 3.79
CA PRO A 355 19.08 14.06 5.13
C PRO A 355 19.39 15.23 6.05
N GLY A 356 18.46 15.57 6.93
CA GLY A 356 18.62 16.69 7.85
C GLY A 356 18.31 18.07 7.26
N PHE A 357 17.89 18.17 5.99
CA PHE A 357 17.44 19.43 5.39
C PHE A 357 16.35 20.14 6.23
N LEU A 358 15.47 19.36 6.89
CA LEU A 358 14.41 19.89 7.75
C LEU A 358 14.90 20.34 9.14
N ALA A 359 16.20 20.29 9.42
CA ALA A 359 16.76 20.75 10.69
C ALA A 359 16.42 22.23 10.93
N GLY A 360 15.91 22.53 12.13
CA GLY A 360 15.50 23.89 12.50
C GLY A 360 14.09 24.30 12.04
N MET A 361 13.45 23.54 11.15
CA MET A 361 12.05 23.75 10.74
C MET A 361 11.10 22.60 11.10
N ARG A 362 11.64 21.44 11.50
CA ARG A 362 10.90 20.26 11.99
C ARG A 362 11.13 20.02 13.48
N GLN A 363 10.06 19.74 14.20
CA GLN A 363 10.09 19.05 15.50
C GLN A 363 9.79 17.55 15.33
N TRP A 364 10.55 16.73 16.04
CA TRP A 364 10.34 15.28 16.15
C TRP A 364 9.55 15.00 17.42
N VAL A 365 8.31 14.56 17.30
CA VAL A 365 7.44 14.29 18.45
C VAL A 365 7.28 12.78 18.60
N LYS A 366 7.90 12.20 19.63
CA LYS A 366 7.71 10.77 19.94
C LYS A 366 6.28 10.54 20.40
N LEU A 367 5.60 9.58 19.80
CA LEU A 367 4.23 9.21 20.17
C LEU A 367 4.23 8.09 21.22
N PRO A 368 3.26 8.03 22.15
CA PRO A 368 3.21 7.01 23.19
C PRO A 368 2.92 5.59 22.68
N GLY A 369 2.18 5.47 21.58
CA GLY A 369 1.76 4.22 20.96
C GLY A 369 2.59 3.82 19.75
N VAL A 370 2.14 2.77 19.05
CA VAL A 370 2.94 2.06 18.03
C VAL A 370 2.18 2.01 16.70
N GLY A 371 2.91 2.28 15.62
CA GLY A 371 2.37 2.32 14.26
C GLY A 371 1.37 3.45 14.02
N PRO A 372 1.75 4.73 14.23
CA PRO A 372 0.88 5.86 13.90
C PRO A 372 0.55 5.88 12.40
N ARG A 373 -0.75 5.92 12.07
CA ARG A 373 -1.27 5.92 10.70
C ARG A 373 -2.06 7.20 10.45
N GLY A 374 -3.39 7.11 10.28
CA GLY A 374 -4.25 8.25 10.00
C GLY A 374 -4.13 9.36 11.04
N LEU A 375 -4.28 10.60 10.58
CA LEU A 375 -4.15 11.79 11.42
C LEU A 375 -5.26 12.81 11.09
N ALA A 376 -5.66 13.58 12.09
CA ALA A 376 -6.63 14.66 11.93
C ALA A 376 -6.26 15.84 12.84
N ILE A 377 -6.57 17.06 12.40
CA ILE A 377 -6.19 18.30 13.10
C ILE A 377 -7.44 19.11 13.43
N CYS A 378 -7.54 19.60 14.65
CA CYS A 378 -8.57 20.54 15.09
C CYS A 378 -7.96 21.63 15.97
N GLY A 379 -7.91 22.85 15.46
CA GLY A 379 -7.23 23.97 16.12
C GLY A 379 -5.74 23.66 16.33
N SER A 380 -5.28 23.69 17.58
CA SER A 380 -3.91 23.34 17.96
C SER A 380 -3.70 21.85 18.25
N GLN A 381 -4.74 21.01 18.20
CA GLN A 381 -4.61 19.59 18.52
C GLN A 381 -4.47 18.76 17.25
N VAL A 382 -3.48 17.87 17.24
CA VAL A 382 -3.34 16.78 16.27
C VAL A 382 -3.73 15.48 16.96
N TYR A 383 -4.66 14.76 16.35
CA TYR A 383 -5.02 13.40 16.73
C TYR A 383 -4.32 12.43 15.77
N VAL A 384 -3.77 11.33 16.29
CA VAL A 384 -3.07 10.33 15.48
C VAL A 384 -3.52 8.94 15.90
N ALA A 385 -3.94 8.12 14.92
CA ALA A 385 -4.34 6.75 15.13
C ALA A 385 -3.12 5.83 15.33
N GLU A 386 -2.99 5.20 16.50
CA GLU A 386 -1.86 4.34 16.84
C GLU A 386 -2.27 2.86 16.68
N TYR A 387 -1.99 2.30 15.49
CA TYR A 387 -2.59 1.07 15.00
C TYR A 387 -2.39 -0.16 15.90
N PHE A 388 -1.17 -0.37 16.39
CA PHE A 388 -0.85 -1.59 17.13
C PHE A 388 -1.20 -1.50 18.61
N THR A 389 -1.34 -0.29 19.14
CA THR A 389 -1.66 -0.05 20.57
C THR A 389 -3.13 0.22 20.83
N ASP A 390 -3.98 0.24 19.79
CA ASP A 390 -5.42 0.50 19.88
C ASP A 390 -5.71 1.79 20.65
N SER A 391 -5.00 2.86 20.30
CA SER A 391 -5.05 4.16 20.97
C SER A 391 -5.04 5.32 20.00
N ILE A 392 -5.41 6.51 20.50
CA ILE A 392 -5.27 7.78 19.78
C ILE A 392 -4.27 8.64 20.54
N ALA A 393 -3.18 9.03 19.87
CA ALA A 393 -2.30 10.07 20.39
C ALA A 393 -2.93 11.45 20.17
N THR A 394 -2.71 12.33 21.15
CA THR A 394 -3.04 13.75 21.08
C THR A 394 -1.76 14.56 21.22
N VAL A 395 -1.45 15.35 20.19
CA VAL A 395 -0.30 16.26 20.17
C VAL A 395 -0.78 17.70 20.17
N THR A 396 -0.33 18.47 21.15
CA THR A 396 -0.59 19.92 21.19
C THR A 396 0.50 20.64 20.41
N LEU A 397 0.11 21.34 19.35
CA LEU A 397 1.01 22.09 18.48
C LEU A 397 1.64 23.28 19.20
N PRO A 398 2.88 23.62 18.84
CA PRO A 398 3.67 24.59 19.58
C PRO A 398 3.14 26.02 19.41
N ALA A 399 2.93 26.71 20.53
CA ALA A 399 2.64 28.15 20.61
C ALA A 399 3.85 28.98 21.05
N GLY A 400 5.07 28.47 20.83
CA GLY A 400 6.34 29.07 21.29
C GLY A 400 7.19 28.15 22.19
N GLU A 401 6.66 26.98 22.56
CA GLU A 401 7.34 25.88 23.28
C GLU A 401 7.29 24.59 22.46
N ASP A 402 7.96 23.52 22.88
CA ASP A 402 7.95 22.24 22.16
C ASP A 402 6.58 21.55 22.18
N ALA A 403 6.24 20.86 21.08
CA ALA A 403 5.02 20.07 21.01
C ALA A 403 5.00 18.97 22.09
N THR A 404 3.85 18.77 22.73
CA THR A 404 3.66 17.76 23.78
C THR A 404 2.69 16.68 23.33
N ALA A 405 2.99 15.41 23.66
CA ALA A 405 2.19 14.26 23.27
C ALA A 405 1.67 13.49 24.49
N SER A 406 0.41 13.06 24.40
CA SER A 406 -0.21 12.08 25.28
C SER A 406 -1.10 11.15 24.44
N SER A 407 -1.72 10.13 25.03
CA SER A 407 -2.68 9.29 24.32
C SER A 407 -3.81 8.83 25.22
N PHE A 408 -4.93 8.47 24.60
CA PHE A 408 -6.03 7.78 25.26
C PHE A 408 -6.33 6.45 24.55
N PRO A 409 -6.68 5.39 25.30
CA PRO A 409 -6.97 4.09 24.72
C PRO A 409 -8.37 4.04 24.09
N LEU A 410 -8.53 3.28 23.01
CA LEU A 410 -9.83 2.95 22.42
C LEU A 410 -10.44 1.67 23.02
N GLY A 411 -9.72 0.99 23.90
CA GLY A 411 -10.17 -0.23 24.55
C GLY A 411 -9.16 -0.73 25.59
N PRO A 412 -9.33 -1.96 26.09
CA PRO A 412 -8.30 -2.62 26.88
C PRO A 412 -6.98 -2.66 26.11
N LYS A 413 -5.85 -2.48 26.82
CA LYS A 413 -4.53 -2.56 26.20
C LYS A 413 -4.36 -3.92 25.51
N PRO A 414 -4.06 -3.95 24.20
CA PRO A 414 -3.99 -5.21 23.46
C PRO A 414 -2.84 -6.09 23.97
N GLN A 415 -3.09 -7.39 24.03
CA GLN A 415 -2.09 -8.42 24.29
C GLN A 415 -1.68 -9.04 22.96
N TRP A 416 -0.47 -8.75 22.50
CA TRP A 416 0.00 -9.26 21.21
C TRP A 416 0.39 -10.73 21.33
N ASN A 417 -0.29 -11.58 20.55
CA ASN A 417 0.18 -12.92 20.28
C ASN A 417 1.41 -12.86 19.33
N GLU A 418 2.02 -14.01 19.07
CA GLU A 418 3.23 -14.09 18.22
C GLU A 418 3.01 -13.51 16.82
N VAL A 419 1.86 -13.77 16.21
CA VAL A 419 1.47 -13.27 14.89
C VAL A 419 1.37 -11.74 14.88
N ARG A 420 0.62 -11.15 15.82
CA ARG A 420 0.47 -9.68 15.89
C ARG A 420 1.79 -8.99 16.21
N ARG A 421 2.63 -9.62 17.05
CA ARG A 421 3.99 -9.15 17.29
C ARG A 421 4.82 -9.20 16.00
N GLY A 422 4.68 -10.25 15.19
CA GLY A 422 5.31 -10.38 13.88
C GLY A 422 4.91 -9.29 12.89
N GLU A 423 3.61 -9.04 12.78
CA GLU A 423 3.06 -7.94 11.96
C GLU A 423 3.65 -6.59 12.39
N MET A 424 3.62 -6.31 13.69
CA MET A 424 4.17 -5.07 14.24
C MET A 424 5.66 -4.93 13.91
N LEU A 425 6.48 -5.98 14.14
CA LEU A 425 7.92 -5.97 13.83
C LEU A 425 8.21 -5.81 12.34
N PHE A 426 7.36 -6.35 11.47
CA PHE A 426 7.51 -6.20 10.02
C PHE A 426 7.34 -4.74 9.56
N HIS A 427 6.50 -3.98 10.27
CA HIS A 427 6.26 -2.56 10.03
C HIS A 427 7.12 -1.63 10.91
N ASP A 428 7.87 -2.16 11.88
CA ASP A 428 8.68 -1.39 12.82
C ASP A 428 10.05 -1.04 12.22
N GLY A 429 10.25 0.24 11.94
CA GLY A 429 11.52 0.76 11.47
C GLY A 429 12.60 0.71 12.56
N CYS A 430 12.23 0.64 13.84
CA CYS A 430 13.19 0.52 14.95
C CYS A 430 13.93 -0.85 14.97
N LEU A 431 13.48 -1.81 14.15
CA LEU A 431 14.21 -3.05 13.88
C LEU A 431 15.48 -2.80 13.06
N CYS A 432 15.47 -1.77 12.21
CA CYS A 432 16.61 -1.32 11.42
C CYS A 432 17.56 -0.47 12.23
N HIS A 433 18.85 -0.56 11.91
CA HIS A 433 19.87 0.34 12.44
C HIS A 433 19.39 1.80 12.28
N HIS A 434 19.26 2.53 13.40
CA HIS A 434 18.84 3.93 13.46
C HIS A 434 17.50 4.30 12.76
N GLY A 435 16.61 3.34 12.48
CA GLY A 435 15.24 3.68 12.06
C GLY A 435 15.05 4.16 10.62
N TRP A 436 15.94 3.82 9.69
CA TRP A 436 15.87 4.26 8.27
C TRP A 436 14.74 3.62 7.47
N GLN A 437 14.44 2.35 7.73
CA GLN A 437 13.43 1.59 7.00
C GLN A 437 12.91 0.41 7.82
N SER A 438 11.75 -0.13 7.46
CA SER A 438 11.25 -1.45 7.89
C SER A 438 11.15 -2.41 6.71
N CYS A 439 10.81 -3.68 6.96
CA CYS A 439 10.51 -4.65 5.88
C CYS A 439 9.40 -4.13 4.96
N ALA A 440 8.40 -3.44 5.52
CA ALA A 440 7.29 -2.86 4.77
C ALA A 440 7.69 -1.71 3.82
N SER A 441 8.93 -1.23 3.87
CA SER A 441 9.44 -0.18 2.96
C SER A 441 9.63 -0.70 1.55
N CYS A 442 10.12 -1.94 1.40
CA CYS A 442 10.26 -2.64 0.12
C CYS A 442 9.12 -3.63 -0.11
N HIS A 443 8.48 -4.11 0.96
CA HIS A 443 7.37 -5.06 0.90
C HIS A 443 6.07 -4.46 1.46
N PRO A 444 5.51 -3.41 0.82
CA PRO A 444 4.26 -2.84 1.28
C PRO A 444 3.15 -3.91 1.29
N ASP A 445 2.42 -3.98 2.39
CA ASP A 445 1.35 -4.97 2.63
C ASP A 445 1.84 -6.45 2.54
N GLY A 446 3.15 -6.69 2.72
CA GLY A 446 3.78 -8.00 2.57
C GLY A 446 3.99 -8.42 1.11
N ARG A 447 4.02 -7.46 0.19
CA ARG A 447 3.99 -7.70 -1.27
C ARG A 447 5.16 -7.00 -1.96
N VAL A 448 4.94 -6.37 -3.11
CA VAL A 448 6.01 -5.79 -3.94
C VAL A 448 5.89 -4.27 -4.00
N ASP A 449 7.01 -3.58 -4.04
CA ASP A 449 7.12 -2.13 -4.23
C ASP A 449 7.23 -1.70 -5.71
N ALA A 450 7.26 -2.67 -6.62
CA ALA A 450 7.44 -2.51 -8.07
C ALA A 450 8.80 -1.92 -8.48
N LEU A 451 9.83 -2.09 -7.66
CA LEU A 451 11.21 -1.69 -7.94
C LEU A 451 12.15 -2.90 -8.03
N ASN A 452 13.36 -2.69 -8.56
CA ASN A 452 14.43 -3.69 -8.58
C ASN A 452 15.52 -3.30 -7.59
N TRP A 453 16.00 -4.21 -6.76
CA TRP A 453 17.05 -3.92 -5.78
C TRP A 453 18.33 -4.69 -6.09
N ASP A 454 19.46 -3.99 -6.06
CA ASP A 454 20.80 -4.55 -6.22
C ASP A 454 21.30 -5.14 -4.90
N LEU A 455 20.85 -6.36 -4.63
CA LEU A 455 21.16 -7.06 -3.40
C LEU A 455 22.54 -7.72 -3.51
N LEU A 456 23.40 -7.51 -2.52
CA LEU A 456 24.78 -8.02 -2.53
C LEU A 456 24.93 -9.56 -2.44
N ASN A 457 23.83 -10.32 -2.56
CA ASN A 457 23.83 -11.76 -2.45
C ASN A 457 24.06 -12.51 -3.78
N ASP A 458 24.07 -11.79 -4.90
CA ASP A 458 24.34 -12.30 -6.25
C ASP A 458 25.16 -11.33 -7.12
N GLY A 459 26.04 -10.57 -6.47
CA GLY A 459 26.96 -9.61 -7.10
C GLY A 459 26.54 -8.15 -6.92
N GLU A 460 27.35 -7.23 -7.44
CA GLU A 460 27.00 -5.81 -7.58
C GLU A 460 26.63 -5.53 -9.05
N GLY A 461 25.66 -4.63 -9.26
CA GLY A 461 25.18 -4.25 -10.58
C GLY A 461 24.12 -5.20 -11.17
N ASN A 462 23.50 -6.05 -10.34
CA ASN A 462 22.54 -7.05 -10.78
C ASN A 462 21.15 -6.90 -10.11
N PRO A 463 20.47 -5.75 -10.25
CA PRO A 463 19.25 -5.46 -9.52
C PRO A 463 18.09 -6.38 -9.93
N LYS A 464 17.41 -6.95 -8.93
CA LYS A 464 16.29 -7.87 -9.12
C LYS A 464 14.99 -7.31 -8.59
N ASN A 465 13.92 -7.58 -9.32
CA ASN A 465 12.57 -7.19 -8.94
C ASN A 465 12.19 -7.77 -7.58
N THR A 466 11.59 -6.95 -6.73
CA THR A 466 11.11 -7.38 -5.42
C THR A 466 10.09 -8.51 -5.56
N LYS A 467 10.38 -9.69 -5.00
CA LYS A 467 9.42 -10.80 -4.99
C LYS A 467 8.37 -10.60 -3.90
N SER A 468 7.11 -10.95 -4.21
CA SER A 468 6.03 -10.99 -3.22
C SER A 468 6.38 -11.97 -2.08
N LEU A 469 6.09 -11.59 -0.83
CA LEU A 469 6.24 -12.48 0.33
C LEU A 469 4.99 -13.35 0.55
N LEU A 470 3.92 -13.14 -0.22
CA LEU A 470 2.77 -14.03 -0.21
C LEU A 470 3.21 -15.46 -0.54
N LEU A 471 2.79 -16.42 0.28
CA LEU A 471 3.09 -17.84 0.11
C LEU A 471 4.60 -18.17 0.09
N SER A 472 5.50 -17.25 0.43
CA SER A 472 6.95 -17.48 0.35
C SER A 472 7.43 -18.66 1.21
N HIS A 473 6.77 -18.89 2.36
CA HIS A 473 7.04 -20.04 3.23
C HIS A 473 6.51 -21.38 2.69
N GLN A 474 5.69 -21.34 1.64
CA GLN A 474 5.15 -22.50 0.93
C GLN A 474 5.80 -22.70 -0.44
N THR A 475 6.50 -21.67 -0.97
CA THR A 475 7.11 -21.69 -2.29
C THR A 475 8.63 -21.46 -2.26
N PRO A 476 9.43 -22.37 -1.66
CA PRO A 476 10.88 -22.31 -1.76
C PRO A 476 11.35 -22.67 -3.19
N PRO A 477 12.55 -22.23 -3.61
CA PRO A 477 13.48 -21.35 -2.90
C PRO A 477 13.02 -19.88 -2.86
N SER A 478 13.69 -19.06 -2.06
CA SER A 478 13.41 -17.63 -1.90
C SER A 478 14.40 -16.75 -2.67
N MET A 479 13.96 -15.53 -2.98
CA MET A 479 14.61 -14.56 -3.90
C MET A 479 14.52 -14.98 -5.38
N ALA A 480 14.65 -14.01 -6.29
CA ALA A 480 14.51 -14.26 -7.73
C ALA A 480 15.55 -15.27 -8.27
N SER A 481 16.77 -15.25 -7.73
CA SER A 481 17.84 -16.18 -8.08
C SER A 481 17.76 -17.53 -7.33
N GLY A 482 16.81 -17.70 -6.41
CA GLY A 482 16.69 -18.89 -5.57
C GLY A 482 17.86 -19.07 -4.59
N VAL A 483 18.59 -17.99 -4.27
CA VAL A 483 19.81 -18.03 -3.44
C VAL A 483 19.56 -18.34 -1.96
N ARG A 484 18.30 -18.33 -1.51
CA ARG A 484 17.94 -18.72 -0.15
C ARG A 484 17.07 -19.98 -0.16
N PRO A 485 17.39 -21.00 0.65
CA PRO A 485 16.66 -22.26 0.63
C PRO A 485 15.22 -22.14 1.15
N THR A 486 14.95 -21.20 2.06
CA THR A 486 13.63 -20.99 2.65
C THR A 486 13.36 -19.50 2.91
N ALA A 487 12.07 -19.15 3.07
CA ALA A 487 11.67 -17.81 3.45
C ALA A 487 12.15 -17.45 4.86
N GLU A 488 12.21 -18.40 5.80
CA GLU A 488 12.82 -18.20 7.12
C GLU A 488 14.28 -17.71 6.98
N SER A 489 15.07 -18.36 6.13
CA SER A 489 16.45 -17.95 5.89
C SER A 489 16.53 -16.55 5.26
N ALA A 490 15.57 -16.21 4.39
CA ALA A 490 15.47 -14.88 3.80
C ALA A 490 15.12 -13.81 4.83
N VAL A 491 14.18 -14.05 5.77
CA VAL A 491 13.83 -13.11 6.85
C VAL A 491 15.04 -12.79 7.72
N ARG A 492 15.78 -13.81 8.17
CA ARG A 492 17.00 -13.63 8.98
C ARG A 492 18.08 -12.85 8.21
N SER A 493 18.25 -13.19 6.94
CA SER A 493 19.17 -12.47 6.06
C SER A 493 18.76 -11.01 5.85
N GLY A 494 17.46 -10.73 5.71
CA GLY A 494 16.92 -9.38 5.57
C GLY A 494 17.18 -8.53 6.81
N ILE A 495 16.94 -9.08 8.00
CA ILE A 495 17.25 -8.38 9.26
C ILE A 495 18.74 -8.02 9.34
N HIS A 496 19.62 -8.98 9.04
CA HIS A 496 21.07 -8.78 9.15
C HIS A 496 21.63 -7.86 8.04
N HIS A 497 21.29 -8.11 6.78
CA HIS A 497 21.92 -7.47 5.62
C HIS A 497 21.13 -6.33 4.98
N ILE A 498 19.84 -6.17 5.29
CA ILE A 498 18.98 -5.12 4.69
C ILE A 498 18.56 -4.12 5.75
N LEU A 499 18.24 -4.58 6.96
CA LEU A 499 17.99 -3.72 8.10
C LEU A 499 19.28 -3.41 8.89
N MET A 500 20.41 -4.01 8.51
CA MET A 500 21.75 -3.78 9.07
C MET A 500 21.78 -3.93 10.59
N SER A 501 21.03 -4.88 11.13
CA SER A 501 20.87 -5.07 12.57
C SER A 501 20.99 -6.52 12.99
N GLU A 502 21.59 -6.75 14.14
CA GLU A 502 21.57 -8.03 14.85
C GLU A 502 20.40 -8.05 15.83
N ARG A 503 19.50 -9.03 15.70
CA ARG A 503 18.26 -9.11 16.47
C ARG A 503 18.06 -10.49 17.09
N PRO A 504 17.34 -10.61 18.22
CA PRO A 504 17.00 -11.91 18.78
C PRO A 504 16.19 -12.77 17.80
N GLU A 505 16.51 -14.07 17.71
CA GLU A 505 15.80 -15.02 16.83
C GLU A 505 14.28 -15.02 17.02
N ALA A 506 13.81 -14.80 18.26
CA ALA A 506 12.39 -14.72 18.58
C ALA A 506 11.65 -13.56 17.87
N GLU A 507 12.35 -12.56 17.33
CA GLU A 507 11.75 -11.52 16.49
C GLU A 507 11.57 -12.00 15.05
N ALA A 508 12.60 -12.66 14.48
CA ALA A 508 12.50 -13.28 13.16
C ALA A 508 11.40 -14.34 13.10
N VAL A 509 11.30 -15.19 14.14
CA VAL A 509 10.25 -16.22 14.25
C VAL A 509 8.85 -15.59 14.31
N ALA A 510 8.68 -14.46 15.00
CA ALA A 510 7.40 -13.76 15.03
C ALA A 510 7.03 -13.23 13.64
N ILE A 511 7.98 -12.62 12.93
CA ILE A 511 7.78 -12.16 11.54
C ILE A 511 7.41 -13.35 10.63
N ASP A 512 8.09 -14.49 10.75
CA ASP A 512 7.74 -15.72 10.02
C ASP A 512 6.30 -16.16 10.30
N ALA A 513 5.87 -16.10 11.55
CA ALA A 513 4.51 -16.49 11.94
C ALA A 513 3.43 -15.62 11.29
N TRP A 514 3.69 -14.31 11.15
CA TRP A 514 2.80 -13.40 10.43
C TRP A 514 2.82 -13.64 8.92
N LEU A 515 4.00 -13.76 8.31
CA LEU A 515 4.14 -14.01 6.87
C LEU A 515 3.42 -15.29 6.43
N LYS A 516 3.43 -16.33 7.27
CA LYS A 516 2.70 -17.59 7.04
C LYS A 516 1.17 -17.44 7.00
N LEU A 517 0.62 -16.34 7.52
CA LEU A 517 -0.82 -16.05 7.52
C LEU A 517 -1.25 -15.10 6.41
N LEU A 518 -0.32 -14.57 5.61
CA LEU A 518 -0.69 -13.82 4.42
C LEU A 518 -1.55 -14.69 3.50
N SER A 519 -2.67 -14.14 3.07
CA SER A 519 -3.62 -14.79 2.16
C SER A 519 -3.75 -14.00 0.85
N PRO A 520 -4.08 -14.68 -0.26
CA PRO A 520 -4.37 -14.02 -1.52
C PRO A 520 -5.71 -13.28 -1.44
N LEU A 521 -5.77 -12.14 -2.12
CA LEU A 521 -6.97 -11.40 -2.45
C LEU A 521 -7.55 -11.91 -3.78
N PRO A 522 -8.88 -11.95 -3.93
CA PRO A 522 -9.49 -12.27 -5.22
C PRO A 522 -9.01 -11.31 -6.30
N SER A 523 -8.68 -11.83 -7.49
CA SER A 523 -8.28 -11.00 -8.62
C SER A 523 -9.43 -10.10 -9.10
N PRO A 524 -9.15 -8.83 -9.50
CA PRO A 524 -10.13 -7.96 -10.14
C PRO A 524 -10.58 -8.47 -11.52
N HIS A 525 -9.89 -9.45 -12.11
CA HIS A 525 -10.28 -10.11 -13.37
C HIS A 525 -11.37 -11.17 -13.18
N LEU A 526 -11.70 -11.53 -11.94
CA LEU A 526 -12.79 -12.48 -11.66
C LEU A 526 -14.14 -11.80 -11.83
N VAL A 527 -15.06 -12.49 -12.51
CA VAL A 527 -16.46 -12.09 -12.64
C VAL A 527 -17.27 -12.84 -11.59
N GLU A 528 -17.80 -12.11 -10.60
CA GLU A 528 -18.55 -12.69 -9.47
C GLU A 528 -17.75 -13.80 -8.74
N GLY A 529 -16.43 -13.61 -8.62
CA GLY A 529 -15.53 -14.56 -7.98
C GLY A 529 -15.22 -15.81 -8.81
N ARG A 530 -15.50 -15.80 -10.12
CA ARG A 530 -15.23 -16.90 -11.05
C ARG A 530 -14.46 -16.43 -12.27
N LEU A 531 -13.82 -17.38 -12.96
CA LEU A 531 -13.18 -17.12 -14.25
C LEU A 531 -14.22 -16.62 -15.26
N SER A 532 -13.84 -15.60 -16.04
CA SER A 532 -14.60 -15.17 -17.21
C SER A 532 -14.64 -16.30 -18.27
N PRO A 533 -15.58 -16.28 -19.23
CA PRO A 533 -15.53 -17.21 -20.36
C PRO A 533 -14.24 -17.15 -21.19
N ALA A 534 -13.55 -15.99 -21.19
CA ALA A 534 -12.24 -15.82 -21.83
C ALA A 534 -11.13 -16.49 -21.01
N ALA A 535 -11.07 -16.20 -19.70
CA ALA A 535 -10.16 -16.85 -18.78
C ALA A 535 -10.34 -18.38 -18.72
N GLU A 536 -11.55 -18.91 -18.90
CA GLU A 536 -11.77 -20.37 -18.96
C GLU A 536 -11.16 -20.99 -20.24
N ARG A 537 -11.21 -20.29 -21.38
CA ARG A 537 -10.47 -20.70 -22.60
C ARG A 537 -8.97 -20.54 -22.40
N GLY A 538 -8.55 -19.48 -21.74
CA GLY A 538 -7.17 -19.23 -21.33
C GLY A 538 -6.61 -20.34 -20.46
N ARG A 539 -7.40 -20.85 -19.50
CA ARG A 539 -7.06 -21.99 -18.66
C ARG A 539 -6.78 -23.24 -19.47
N GLN A 540 -7.65 -23.56 -20.43
CA GLN A 540 -7.46 -24.71 -21.33
C GLN A 540 -6.18 -24.57 -22.17
N LEU A 541 -5.87 -23.35 -22.62
CA LEU A 541 -4.61 -23.08 -23.30
C LEU A 541 -3.42 -23.27 -22.36
N PHE A 542 -3.45 -22.65 -21.18
CA PHE A 542 -2.40 -22.72 -20.15
C PHE A 542 -2.03 -24.17 -19.77
N GLU A 543 -3.04 -25.04 -19.67
CA GLU A 543 -2.91 -26.47 -19.37
C GLU A 543 -2.51 -27.33 -20.59
N SER A 544 -2.51 -26.75 -21.80
CA SER A 544 -2.20 -27.49 -23.03
C SER A 544 -0.70 -27.55 -23.33
N ASP A 545 -0.28 -28.64 -23.98
CA ASP A 545 1.09 -28.82 -24.48
C ASP A 545 1.49 -27.79 -25.56
N ARG A 546 0.53 -27.04 -26.12
CA ARG A 546 0.78 -26.05 -27.17
C ARG A 546 1.63 -24.87 -26.66
N VAL A 547 1.34 -24.43 -25.43
CA VAL A 547 2.08 -23.36 -24.72
C VAL A 547 2.88 -23.92 -23.54
N GLY A 548 2.40 -24.98 -22.89
CA GLY A 548 3.13 -25.70 -21.85
C GLY A 548 3.35 -24.91 -20.55
N CYS A 549 2.58 -23.85 -20.29
CA CYS A 549 2.73 -23.01 -19.10
C CYS A 549 2.63 -23.81 -17.79
N ALA A 550 1.69 -24.76 -17.73
CA ALA A 550 1.48 -25.61 -16.56
C ALA A 550 2.67 -26.52 -16.20
N ASN A 551 3.66 -26.70 -17.08
CA ASN A 551 4.84 -27.51 -16.79
C ASN A 551 5.75 -26.86 -15.73
N CYS A 552 5.85 -25.53 -15.76
CA CYS A 552 6.57 -24.74 -14.77
C CYS A 552 5.62 -24.14 -13.72
N HIS A 553 4.37 -23.85 -14.11
CA HIS A 553 3.38 -23.21 -13.25
C HIS A 553 2.14 -24.12 -12.98
N PRO A 554 2.30 -25.32 -12.40
CA PRO A 554 1.17 -26.19 -12.08
C PRO A 554 0.34 -25.66 -10.90
N ALA A 555 -0.97 -25.83 -10.96
CA ALA A 555 -1.87 -25.62 -9.83
C ALA A 555 -1.52 -26.57 -8.65
N PRO A 556 -1.82 -26.20 -7.38
CA PRO A 556 -2.58 -25.02 -6.96
C PRO A 556 -1.72 -23.77 -6.67
N LEU A 557 -0.41 -23.91 -6.52
CA LEU A 557 0.48 -22.78 -6.21
C LEU A 557 0.97 -22.06 -7.47
N TYR A 558 0.71 -22.60 -8.66
CA TYR A 558 1.19 -22.06 -9.94
C TYR A 558 2.70 -21.85 -9.97
N THR A 559 3.43 -22.80 -9.38
CA THR A 559 4.89 -22.93 -9.39
C THR A 559 5.23 -24.39 -9.13
N ASP A 560 6.25 -24.91 -9.79
CA ASP A 560 6.76 -26.26 -9.57
C ASP A 560 7.92 -26.31 -8.55
N LEU A 561 8.23 -25.16 -7.92
CA LEU A 561 9.27 -24.98 -6.91
C LEU A 561 10.70 -25.22 -7.42
N LYS A 562 10.94 -25.00 -8.72
CA LYS A 562 12.24 -25.16 -9.34
C LYS A 562 12.73 -23.88 -10.00
N THR A 563 14.02 -23.87 -10.29
CA THR A 563 14.67 -22.84 -11.09
C THR A 563 14.84 -23.30 -12.55
N TYR A 564 14.70 -22.38 -13.49
CA TYR A 564 14.90 -22.64 -14.92
C TYR A 564 15.66 -21.52 -15.59
N ASP A 565 16.49 -21.88 -16.57
CA ASP A 565 16.99 -20.92 -17.55
C ASP A 565 15.89 -20.67 -18.59
N VAL A 566 15.33 -19.47 -18.54
CA VAL A 566 14.28 -19.01 -19.46
C VAL A 566 14.83 -18.05 -20.52
N GLY A 567 16.15 -17.99 -20.70
CA GLY A 567 16.82 -17.16 -21.69
C GLY A 567 16.88 -15.68 -21.33
N THR A 568 16.80 -15.35 -20.05
CA THR A 568 16.68 -13.97 -19.55
C THR A 568 17.88 -13.51 -18.74
N GLN A 569 18.98 -14.27 -18.75
CA GLN A 569 20.21 -13.90 -18.05
C GLN A 569 20.71 -12.52 -18.50
N GLY A 570 20.89 -11.59 -17.55
CA GLY A 570 21.52 -10.30 -17.76
C GLY A 570 23.05 -10.38 -17.82
N GLU A 571 23.69 -9.27 -18.16
CA GLU A 571 25.16 -9.17 -18.27
C GLU A 571 25.88 -9.46 -16.94
N TYR A 572 25.30 -9.01 -15.83
CA TYR A 572 25.87 -9.13 -14.48
C TYR A 572 25.30 -10.32 -13.69
N ASP A 573 24.46 -11.14 -14.33
CA ASP A 573 23.91 -12.33 -13.68
C ASP A 573 24.94 -13.44 -13.55
N GLU A 574 25.24 -13.84 -12.30
CA GLU A 574 26.11 -14.98 -12.00
C GLU A 574 25.53 -16.33 -12.50
N ARG A 575 24.21 -16.41 -12.71
CA ARG A 575 23.51 -17.64 -13.12
C ARG A 575 22.39 -17.34 -14.13
N ALA A 576 22.13 -18.29 -15.03
CA ALA A 576 21.04 -18.19 -15.99
C ALA A 576 19.68 -18.70 -15.46
N ALA A 577 19.71 -19.53 -14.41
CA ALA A 577 18.50 -20.15 -13.86
C ALA A 577 17.88 -19.30 -12.75
N PHE A 578 16.60 -18.96 -12.91
CA PHE A 578 15.81 -18.17 -11.95
C PHE A 578 14.66 -18.99 -11.38
N ASP A 579 14.27 -18.65 -10.15
CA ASP A 579 13.13 -19.26 -9.47
C ASP A 579 11.84 -19.07 -10.28
N THR A 580 11.03 -20.13 -10.35
CA THR A 580 9.71 -20.07 -10.97
C THR A 580 8.73 -19.47 -9.95
N PRO A 581 8.32 -18.20 -10.09
CA PRO A 581 7.47 -17.58 -9.09
C PRO A 581 6.08 -18.21 -9.12
N THR A 582 5.40 -18.20 -7.97
CA THR A 582 3.96 -18.44 -7.94
C THR A 582 3.25 -17.40 -8.80
N LEU A 583 2.23 -17.81 -9.55
CA LEU A 583 1.34 -16.89 -10.27
C LEU A 583 0.13 -16.46 -9.44
N VAL A 584 -0.02 -16.95 -8.20
CA VAL A 584 -1.09 -16.51 -7.30
C VAL A 584 -0.91 -15.01 -7.01
N GLU A 585 -1.95 -14.23 -7.26
CA GLU A 585 -1.93 -12.76 -7.25
C GLU A 585 -0.93 -12.10 -8.23
N VAL A 586 -0.57 -12.73 -9.35
CA VAL A 586 0.34 -12.10 -10.32
C VAL A 586 -0.22 -10.81 -10.93
N TRP A 587 -1.54 -10.59 -10.86
CA TRP A 587 -2.20 -9.38 -11.35
C TRP A 587 -1.74 -8.08 -10.68
N ARG A 588 -1.14 -8.14 -9.49
CA ARG A 588 -0.67 -6.96 -8.73
C ARG A 588 0.85 -6.82 -8.66
N THR A 589 1.62 -7.76 -9.23
CA THR A 589 3.07 -7.84 -9.04
C THR A 589 3.89 -7.18 -10.14
N SER A 590 3.26 -6.48 -11.08
CA SER A 590 3.97 -5.73 -12.13
C SER A 590 5.05 -4.79 -11.54
N PRO A 591 6.16 -4.50 -12.23
CA PRO A 591 6.57 -5.12 -13.49
C PRO A 591 7.03 -6.57 -13.29
N TYR A 592 7.00 -7.32 -14.39
CA TYR A 592 7.19 -8.76 -14.44
C TYR A 592 8.60 -9.14 -14.85
N LEU A 593 8.91 -10.41 -14.57
CA LEU A 593 10.23 -11.03 -14.68
C LEU A 593 11.17 -10.62 -13.55
N HIS A 594 12.21 -11.42 -13.32
CA HIS A 594 13.20 -11.21 -12.26
C HIS A 594 13.93 -9.86 -12.34
N ASP A 595 13.89 -9.18 -13.48
CA ASP A 595 14.49 -7.86 -13.73
C ASP A 595 13.46 -6.76 -14.00
N GLY A 596 12.16 -7.03 -13.87
CA GLY A 596 11.12 -6.00 -13.93
C GLY A 596 11.03 -5.23 -15.26
N ARG A 597 11.47 -5.80 -16.40
CA ARG A 597 11.46 -5.10 -17.70
C ARG A 597 10.07 -5.01 -18.37
N TYR A 598 9.15 -5.92 -18.05
CA TYR A 598 7.83 -5.99 -18.70
C TYR A 598 6.74 -5.44 -17.79
N THR A 599 5.96 -4.47 -18.26
CA THR A 599 4.90 -3.86 -17.43
C THR A 599 3.56 -4.58 -17.50
N THR A 600 3.39 -5.49 -18.45
CA THR A 600 2.16 -6.29 -18.66
C THR A 600 2.51 -7.76 -18.90
N ILE A 601 1.58 -8.67 -18.54
CA ILE A 601 1.71 -10.09 -18.88
C ILE A 601 1.75 -10.30 -20.40
N GLU A 602 1.00 -9.49 -21.16
CA GLU A 602 1.02 -9.55 -22.62
C GLU A 602 2.42 -9.26 -23.19
N GLN A 603 3.11 -8.23 -22.71
CA GLN A 603 4.49 -7.93 -23.11
C GLN A 603 5.46 -9.06 -22.74
N LEU A 604 5.34 -9.61 -21.54
CA LEU A 604 6.17 -10.75 -21.12
C LEU A 604 6.01 -11.95 -22.07
N LEU A 605 4.77 -12.27 -22.45
CA LEU A 605 4.48 -13.40 -23.33
C LEU A 605 4.91 -13.14 -24.79
N THR A 606 4.77 -11.91 -25.28
CA THR A 606 5.03 -11.57 -26.69
C THR A 606 6.47 -11.13 -26.93
N GLU A 607 6.91 -10.04 -26.29
CA GLU A 607 8.24 -9.47 -26.43
C GLU A 607 9.29 -10.34 -25.72
N GLY A 608 8.94 -10.85 -24.53
CA GLY A 608 9.78 -11.79 -23.79
C GLY A 608 9.75 -13.22 -24.31
N ASN A 609 8.89 -13.52 -25.28
CA ASN A 609 8.73 -14.85 -25.87
C ASN A 609 8.57 -15.96 -24.81
N HIS A 610 7.92 -15.64 -23.69
CA HIS A 610 7.72 -16.58 -22.58
C HIS A 610 6.56 -17.54 -22.87
N GLY A 611 6.70 -18.81 -22.45
CA GLY A 611 5.64 -19.82 -22.58
C GLY A 611 5.21 -20.16 -24.01
N HIS A 612 6.09 -19.99 -25.02
CA HIS A 612 5.78 -20.22 -26.44
C HIS A 612 4.53 -19.47 -26.95
N ALA A 613 4.18 -18.36 -26.32
CA ALA A 613 2.97 -17.60 -26.64
C ALA A 613 3.01 -16.94 -28.03
N ASN A 614 4.21 -16.81 -28.63
CA ASN A 614 4.39 -16.37 -30.02
C ASN A 614 3.67 -17.26 -31.07
N ARG A 615 3.17 -18.44 -30.67
CA ARG A 615 2.36 -19.35 -31.51
C ARG A 615 0.86 -19.11 -31.42
N LEU A 616 0.41 -18.18 -30.58
CA LEU A 616 -1.00 -17.90 -30.36
C LEU A 616 -1.50 -16.82 -31.31
N ARG A 617 -2.79 -16.89 -31.67
CA ARG A 617 -3.50 -15.76 -32.28
C ARG A 617 -3.81 -14.71 -31.21
N ALA A 618 -4.07 -13.48 -31.62
CA ALA A 618 -4.35 -12.37 -30.70
C ALA A 618 -5.46 -12.68 -29.68
N GLU A 619 -6.57 -13.30 -30.11
CA GLU A 619 -7.66 -13.69 -29.21
C GLU A 619 -7.23 -14.77 -28.20
N GLU A 620 -6.44 -15.76 -28.64
CA GLU A 620 -5.95 -16.84 -27.77
C GLU A 620 -4.93 -16.30 -26.74
N LEU A 621 -4.12 -15.33 -27.15
CA LEU A 621 -3.20 -14.63 -26.25
C LEU A 621 -3.97 -13.83 -25.20
N ALA A 622 -5.00 -13.08 -25.62
CA ALA A 622 -5.85 -12.32 -24.70
C ALA A 622 -6.56 -13.24 -23.68
N ASP A 623 -7.10 -14.38 -24.13
CA ASP A 623 -7.70 -15.39 -23.26
C ASP A 623 -6.68 -15.92 -22.23
N LEU A 624 -5.45 -16.23 -22.66
CA LEU A 624 -4.37 -16.69 -21.77
C LEU A 624 -3.97 -15.62 -20.76
N VAL A 625 -3.82 -14.35 -21.19
CA VAL A 625 -3.52 -13.21 -20.31
C VAL A 625 -4.61 -13.05 -19.26
N ASP A 626 -5.88 -13.11 -19.64
CA ASP A 626 -7.02 -12.99 -18.72
C ASP A 626 -7.01 -14.11 -17.66
N PHE A 627 -6.67 -15.35 -18.06
CA PHE A 627 -6.50 -16.45 -17.11
C PHE A 627 -5.34 -16.22 -16.15
N VAL A 628 -4.16 -15.83 -16.63
CA VAL A 628 -2.98 -15.59 -15.77
C VAL A 628 -3.27 -14.48 -14.76
N LEU A 629 -3.91 -13.39 -15.20
CA LEU A 629 -4.30 -12.30 -14.30
C LEU A 629 -5.45 -12.68 -13.35
N SER A 630 -6.18 -13.77 -13.60
CA SER A 630 -7.24 -14.26 -12.72
C SER A 630 -6.72 -15.09 -11.53
N GLN A 631 -5.42 -15.37 -11.44
CA GLN A 631 -4.81 -16.23 -10.41
C GLN A 631 -4.51 -15.55 -9.07
#